data_AF-R0E5T5-F1
#
_entry.id   AF-R0E5T5-F1
#
_cell.length_a   1.000
_cell.length_b   1.000
_cell.length_c   1.000
_cell.angle_alpha   90.00
_cell.angle_beta   90.00
_cell.angle_gamma   90.00
#
_symmetry.space_group_name_H-M   'P 1'
#
loop_
_entity.id
_entity.type
_entity.pdbx_description
1 polymer ?
#
loop_
_entity_poly.entity_id
_entity_poly.type
_entity_poly.pdbx_seq_one_letter_code
_entity_poly.pdbx_strand_id
1 'polypeptide(L)' 'MEPDEVILEFERLALDELVDLDVDDAIAGLAAFLTDANIHGKERALLERVGATLYRVGLNERVVAAVKRQ' A
#
# COMPACT_ATOMS: atom_id res chain seq x y z
N MET A 1 -2.37 -20.48 -1.14
CA MET A 1 -2.57 -19.52 -2.23
C MET A 1 -1.22 -19.33 -2.89
N GLU A 2 -1.13 -19.64 -4.17
CA GLU A 2 0.08 -19.50 -4.96
C GLU A 2 0.32 -18.03 -5.33
N PRO A 3 1.56 -17.61 -5.63
CA PRO A 3 1.87 -16.22 -5.96
C PRO A 3 1.00 -15.64 -7.09
N ASP A 4 0.71 -16.44 -8.12
CA ASP A 4 -0.10 -16.01 -9.27
C ASP A 4 -1.57 -15.76 -8.86
N GLU A 5 -2.11 -16.55 -7.93
CA GLU A 5 -3.46 -16.35 -7.39
C GLU A 5 -3.54 -15.03 -6.60
N VAL A 6 -2.47 -14.69 -5.85
CA VAL A 6 -2.40 -13.42 -5.11
C VAL A 6 -2.36 -12.23 -6.08
N ILE A 7 -1.61 -12.34 -7.17
CA ILE A 7 -1.54 -11.27 -8.19
C ILE A 7 -2.90 -11.06 -8.85
N LEU A 8 -3.62 -12.13 -9.18
CA LEU A 8 -4.97 -12.03 -9.76
C LEU A 8 -5.94 -11.32 -8.81
N GLU A 9 -5.85 -11.55 -7.50
CA GLU A 9 -6.66 -10.80 -6.54
C GLU A 9 -6.29 -9.31 -6.48
N PHE A 10 -5.00 -8.96 -6.58
CA PHE A 10 -4.59 -7.56 -6.68
C PHE A 10 -5.15 -6.88 -7.94
N GLU A 11 -5.07 -7.55 -9.08
CA GLU A 11 -5.65 -7.05 -10.34
C GLU A 11 -7.15 -6.88 -10.23
N ARG A 12 -7.85 -7.86 -9.64
CA ARG A 12 -9.29 -7.80 -9.43
C ARG A 12 -9.68 -6.60 -8.56
N LEU A 13 -9.00 -6.40 -7.43
CA LEU A 13 -9.27 -5.26 -6.53
C LEU A 13 -8.94 -3.92 -7.20
N ALA A 14 -7.84 -3.84 -7.94
CA ALA A 14 -7.43 -2.62 -8.64
C ALA A 14 -8.40 -2.17 -9.74
N LEU A 15 -9.15 -3.12 -10.32
CA LEU A 15 -10.13 -2.86 -11.38
C LEU A 15 -11.58 -2.75 -10.85
N ASP A 16 -11.79 -2.98 -9.57
CA ASP A 16 -13.12 -2.91 -8.95
C ASP A 16 -13.48 -1.46 -8.60
N GLU A 17 -14.33 -0.82 -9.40
CA GLU A 17 -14.77 0.57 -9.20
C GLU A 17 -15.60 0.78 -7.93
N LEU A 18 -16.05 -0.30 -7.27
CA LEU A 18 -16.78 -0.24 -6.00
C LEU A 18 -15.85 -0.24 -4.79
N VAL A 19 -14.57 -0.57 -4.98
CA VAL A 19 -13.57 -0.57 -3.92
C VAL A 19 -12.84 0.76 -3.93
N ASP A 20 -12.95 1.48 -2.82
CA ASP A 20 -12.12 2.67 -2.61
C ASP A 20 -10.70 2.25 -2.21
N LEU A 21 -9.71 2.70 -2.98
CA LEU A 21 -8.29 2.36 -2.83
C LEU A 21 -7.49 3.61 -2.45
N ASP A 22 -7.83 4.21 -1.31
CA ASP A 22 -7.07 5.35 -0.79
C ASP A 22 -5.68 4.89 -0.31
N VAL A 23 -4.65 5.47 -0.93
CA VAL A 23 -3.24 5.16 -0.63
C VAL A 23 -2.86 5.50 0.81
N ASP A 24 -3.45 6.54 1.40
CA ASP A 24 -3.15 6.96 2.77
C ASP A 24 -3.79 6.01 3.79
N ASP A 25 -5.01 5.53 3.53
CA ASP A 25 -5.64 4.49 4.35
C ASP A 25 -4.89 3.15 4.23
N ALA A 26 -4.44 2.78 3.03
CA ALA A 26 -3.62 1.59 2.83
C ALA A 26 -2.28 1.67 3.60
N ILE A 27 -1.62 2.83 3.58
CA ILE A 27 -0.40 3.07 4.37
C ILE A 27 -0.68 2.97 5.87
N ALA A 28 -1.76 3.59 6.35
CA ALA A 28 -2.13 3.57 7.76
C ALA A 28 -2.44 2.14 8.24
N GLY A 29 -3.20 1.37 7.45
CA GLY A 29 -3.50 -0.04 7.72
C GLY A 29 -2.24 -0.91 7.78
N LEU A 30 -1.34 -0.77 6.81
CA LEU A 30 -0.07 -1.51 6.80
C LEU A 30 0.84 -1.12 7.99
N ALA A 31 0.90 0.15 8.33
CA ALA A 31 1.67 0.62 9.49
C ALA A 31 1.12 0.02 10.79
N ALA A 32 -0.20 0.00 10.96
CA ALA A 32 -0.85 -0.64 12.10
C ALA A 32 -0.56 -2.15 12.15
N PHE A 33 -0.64 -2.84 11.01
CA PHE A 33 -0.30 -4.27 10.91
C PHE A 33 1.14 -4.54 11.34
N LEU A 34 2.10 -3.72 10.91
CA LEU A 34 3.51 -3.81 11.28
C LEU A 34 3.81 -3.52 12.77
N THR A 35 2.84 -3.04 13.54
CA THR A 35 2.98 -2.93 15.01
C THR A 35 2.85 -4.29 15.72
N ASP A 36 2.34 -5.32 15.04
CA ASP A 36 2.26 -6.68 15.59
C ASP A 36 3.67 -7.21 15.87
N ALA A 37 3.92 -7.56 17.14
CA ALA A 37 5.21 -8.07 17.61
C ALA A 37 5.57 -9.44 17.00
N ASN A 38 4.61 -10.16 16.43
CA ASN A 38 4.84 -11.43 15.76
C ASN A 38 5.41 -11.27 14.35
N ILE A 39 5.39 -10.07 13.77
CA ILE A 39 5.94 -9.81 12.43
C ILE A 39 7.39 -9.38 12.55
N HIS A 40 8.31 -10.24 12.11
CA HIS A 40 9.75 -10.01 12.26
C HIS A 40 10.55 -10.61 11.10
N GLY A 41 11.85 -10.27 11.07
CA GLY A 41 12.80 -10.82 10.10
C GLY A 41 12.48 -10.44 8.65
N LYS A 42 12.54 -11.43 7.75
CA LYS A 42 12.42 -11.20 6.30
C LYS A 42 11.04 -10.70 5.87
N GLU A 43 9.98 -11.21 6.51
CA GLU A 43 8.60 -10.79 6.22
C GLU A 43 8.41 -9.31 6.56
N ARG A 44 8.85 -8.90 7.76
CA ARG A 44 8.84 -7.49 8.17
C ARG A 44 9.58 -6.60 7.17
N ALA A 45 10.79 -6.99 6.77
CA ALA A 45 11.58 -6.21 5.82
C ALA A 45 10.90 -6.06 4.45
N LEU A 46 10.18 -7.09 3.98
CA LEU A 46 9.42 -7.02 2.73
C LEU A 46 8.23 -6.06 2.87
N LEU A 47 7.46 -6.18 3.94
CA LEU A 47 6.31 -5.32 4.23
C LEU A 47 6.72 -3.85 4.42
N GLU A 48 7.83 -3.58 5.12
CA GLU A 48 8.40 -2.24 5.25
C GLU A 48 8.79 -1.64 3.88
N ARG A 49 9.36 -2.46 2.98
CA ARG A 49 9.69 -2.02 1.61
C ARG A 49 8.44 -1.73 0.77
N VAL A 50 7.38 -2.53 0.92
CA VAL A 50 6.09 -2.26 0.29
C VAL A 50 5.51 -0.95 0.82
N GLY A 51 5.47 -0.76 2.14
CA GLY A 51 4.98 0.48 2.76
C GLY A 51 5.76 1.72 2.32
N ALA A 52 7.08 1.65 2.25
CA ALA A 52 7.90 2.74 1.73
C ALA A 52 7.62 3.05 0.25
N THR A 53 7.31 2.03 -0.55
CA THR A 53 6.94 2.20 -1.96
C THR A 53 5.59 2.91 -2.09
N LEU A 54 4.57 2.47 -1.34
CA LEU A 54 3.26 3.11 -1.29
C LEU A 54 3.37 4.56 -0.82
N TYR A 55 4.13 4.81 0.24
CA TYR A 55 4.34 6.16 0.76
C TYR A 55 4.94 7.10 -0.27
N ARG A 56 5.89 6.62 -1.08
CA ARG A 56 6.48 7.39 -2.17
C ARG A 56 5.47 7.70 -3.28
N VAL A 57 4.58 6.77 -3.61
CA VAL A 57 3.50 7.01 -4.60
C VAL A 57 2.55 8.08 -4.07
N GLY A 58 2.02 7.93 -2.85
CA GLY A 58 1.13 8.92 -2.26
C GLY A 58 1.78 10.30 -2.07
N LEU A 59 3.10 10.35 -1.77
CA LEU A 59 3.83 11.61 -1.70
C LEU A 59 3.84 12.35 -3.04
N ASN A 60 4.05 11.64 -4.15
CA ASN A 60 4.02 12.25 -5.48
C ASN A 60 2.64 12.84 -5.78
N GLU A 61 1.57 12.14 -5.43
CA GLU A 61 0.20 12.63 -5.60
C GLU A 61 -0.07 13.89 -4.78
N ARG A 62 0.34 13.90 -3.51
CA ARG A 62 0.23 15.08 -2.63
C ARG A 62 1.04 16.27 -3.14
N VAL A 63 2.27 16.04 -3.63
CA VAL A 63 3.12 17.10 -4.20
C VAL A 63 2.49 17.67 -5.47
N VAL A 64 2.02 16.82 -6.39
CA VAL A 64 1.32 17.26 -7.60
C VAL A 64 0.04 18.03 -7.26
N ALA A 65 -0.74 17.57 -6.28
CA ALA A 65 -1.94 18.26 -5.82
C ALA A 65 -1.61 19.63 -5.20
N ALA A 66 -0.52 19.74 -4.43
CA ALA A 66 -0.07 21.00 -3.84
C ALA A 66 0.38 22.01 -4.90
N VAL A 67 1.08 21.57 -5.95
CA VAL A 67 1.50 22.42 -7.08
C VAL A 67 0.30 22.92 -7.89
N LYS A 68 -0.72 22.08 -8.13
CA LYS A 68 -1.94 22.49 -8.88
C LYS A 68 -2.83 23.49 -8.14
N ARG A 69 -2.67 23.65 -6.82
CA ARG A 69 -3.44 24.59 -6.00
C ARG A 69 -2.80 25.98 -5.90
N GLN A 70 -1.60 26.17 -6.45
CA GLN A 70 -0.92 27.46 -6.57
C GLN A 70 -1.24 28.11 -7.92
#